data_AF-A0A8J6D1C0-F1
#
_entry.id   AF-A0A8J6D1C0-F1
#
_cell.length_a   1.000
_cell.length_b   1.000
_cell.length_c   1.000
_cell.angle_alpha   90.00
_cell.angle_beta   90.00
_cell.angle_gamma   90.00
#
_symmetry.space_group_name_H-M   'P 1'
#
loop_
_entity.id
_entity.type
_entity.pdbx_description
1 polymer ?
#
loop_
_entity_poly.entity_id
_entity_poly.type
_entity_poly.pdbx_seq_one_letter_code
_entity_poly.pdbx_strand_id
1 'polypeptide(L)'
;MGIKQFIGYALVVLASLVVSAQGSDFAFYKLSLIWPTSACYPVSNCKTPLPTFFTIHGLWPTFANDTAVPAYGPNNRCNANPVGPDAAVARLTPIKDRLDQRWPNLKAGVENSVFWRHEWQNHGICSDYPQDPLSYFNDTLNLATSTKFDPFKALGVQPSNTPYLLNTLLQNVYKNVGAYPQISCSQRSGGALYLREIRFCLTRTKKTPPSVVQSCPTRVAGGCKDPLTNNVHFPPAN
;
A
#
# COMPACT_ATOMS: atom_id res chain seq x y z
N MET A 1 -69.53 14.67 -35.07
CA MET A 1 -68.60 15.82 -34.97
C MET A 1 -68.75 16.39 -33.57
N GLY A 2 -67.87 16.23 -32.56
CA GLY A 2 -66.62 15.50 -32.38
C GLY A 2 -66.39 15.38 -30.86
N ILE A 3 -65.84 14.26 -30.41
CA ILE A 3 -65.51 14.00 -28.99
C ILE A 3 -64.20 14.74 -28.68
N LYS A 4 -64.21 15.71 -27.77
CA LYS A 4 -62.97 16.32 -27.24
C LYS A 4 -62.50 15.51 -26.03
N GLN A 5 -61.53 14.62 -26.25
CA GLN A 5 -60.76 13.99 -25.19
C GLN A 5 -59.83 15.02 -24.56
N PHE A 6 -59.94 15.23 -23.25
CA PHE A 6 -58.92 15.93 -22.46
C PHE A 6 -57.88 14.91 -22.00
N ILE A 7 -56.70 14.93 -22.61
CA ILE A 7 -55.55 14.13 -22.20
C ILE A 7 -54.87 14.85 -21.03
N GLY A 8 -54.86 14.23 -19.85
CA GLY A 8 -54.13 14.72 -18.69
C GLY A 8 -52.63 14.53 -18.87
N TYR A 9 -51.87 15.61 -18.72
CA TYR A 9 -50.40 15.54 -18.67
C TYR A 9 -49.97 15.26 -17.22
N ALA A 10 -49.63 14.01 -16.93
CA ALA A 10 -48.87 13.66 -15.73
C ALA A 10 -47.40 14.02 -15.99
N LEU A 11 -46.92 15.10 -15.36
CA LEU A 11 -45.49 15.41 -15.30
C LEU A 11 -44.80 14.37 -14.40
N VAL A 12 -44.26 13.32 -15.02
CA VAL A 12 -43.36 12.40 -14.33
C VAL A 12 -42.01 13.09 -14.19
N VAL A 13 -41.75 13.67 -13.03
CA VAL A 13 -40.40 14.11 -12.66
C VAL A 13 -39.59 12.86 -12.39
N LEU A 14 -38.89 12.36 -13.41
CA LEU A 14 -37.80 11.39 -13.24
C LEU A 14 -36.67 12.11 -12.50
N ALA A 15 -36.71 12.07 -11.17
CA ALA A 15 -35.54 12.38 -10.36
C ALA A 15 -34.47 11.35 -10.74
N SER A 16 -33.56 11.74 -11.64
CA SER A 16 -32.37 10.97 -11.92
C SER A 16 -31.58 10.88 -10.63
N LEU A 17 -31.64 9.72 -9.97
CA LEU A 17 -30.67 9.33 -8.97
C LEU A 17 -29.34 9.15 -9.70
N VAL A 18 -28.66 10.26 -9.98
CA VAL A 18 -27.22 10.23 -10.22
C VAL A 18 -26.61 9.92 -8.87
N VAL A 19 -26.63 8.64 -8.48
CA VAL A 19 -25.70 8.13 -7.47
C VAL A 19 -24.34 8.35 -8.11
N SER A 20 -23.75 9.50 -7.83
CA SER A 20 -22.34 9.71 -8.04
C SER A 20 -21.67 8.71 -7.13
N ALA A 21 -21.25 7.57 -7.67
CA ALA A 21 -20.34 6.67 -6.97
C ALA A 21 -19.02 7.44 -6.80
N GLN A 22 -18.96 8.27 -5.75
CA GLN A 22 -17.76 8.99 -5.38
C GLN A 22 -16.90 8.01 -4.59
N GLY A 23 -15.77 7.62 -5.19
CA GLY A 23 -14.77 6.77 -4.58
C GLY A 23 -14.44 5.56 -5.44
N SER A 24 -13.16 5.18 -5.42
CA SER A 24 -12.69 3.90 -5.94
C SER A 24 -13.37 2.74 -5.23
N ASP A 25 -13.83 1.73 -5.98
CA ASP A 25 -14.50 0.53 -5.48
C ASP A 25 -13.52 -0.52 -4.94
N PHE A 26 -12.55 -0.11 -4.13
CA PHE A 26 -11.56 -1.02 -3.54
C PHE A 26 -12.02 -1.54 -2.17
N ALA A 27 -11.57 -2.73 -1.80
CA ALA A 27 -12.09 -3.45 -0.63
C ALA A 27 -11.25 -3.26 0.63
N PHE A 28 -9.93 -3.11 0.50
CA PHE A 28 -9.02 -3.01 1.63
C PHE A 28 -7.72 -2.30 1.23
N TYR A 29 -6.92 -1.93 2.24
CA TYR A 29 -5.59 -1.37 2.02
C TYR A 29 -4.49 -2.41 2.27
N LYS A 30 -3.38 -2.29 1.56
CA LYS A 30 -2.10 -2.93 1.92
C LYS A 30 -1.15 -1.87 2.45
N LEU A 31 -0.76 -1.96 3.72
CA LEU A 31 0.40 -1.24 4.24
C LEU A 31 1.65 -2.04 3.90
N SER A 32 2.42 -1.56 2.93
CA SER A 32 3.63 -2.21 2.42
C SER A 32 4.88 -1.62 3.06
N LEU A 33 5.65 -2.45 3.75
CA LEU A 33 6.91 -2.10 4.40
C LEU A 33 8.05 -2.91 3.78
N ILE A 34 9.12 -2.23 3.40
CA ILE A 34 10.25 -2.79 2.64
C ILE A 34 11.48 -2.95 3.53
N TRP A 35 12.19 -4.08 3.40
CA TRP A 35 13.50 -4.28 4.03
C TRP A 35 14.61 -3.77 3.10
N PRO A 36 15.29 -2.65 3.45
CA PRO A 36 16.20 -2.00 2.52
C PRO A 36 17.35 -2.89 2.04
N THR A 37 17.98 -3.67 2.91
CA THR A 37 19.11 -4.55 2.55
C THR A 37 18.76 -5.56 1.47
N SER A 38 17.57 -6.14 1.52
CA SER A 38 17.13 -7.10 0.51
C SER A 38 16.68 -6.43 -0.78
N ALA A 39 16.02 -5.27 -0.67
CA ALA A 39 15.50 -4.51 -1.79
C ALA A 39 16.60 -3.84 -2.62
N CYS A 40 17.67 -3.40 -1.96
CA CYS A 40 18.82 -2.76 -2.57
C CYS A 40 19.87 -3.79 -3.02
N TYR A 41 19.62 -4.41 -4.17
CA TYR A 41 20.57 -5.31 -4.80
C TYR A 41 20.67 -5.08 -6.32
N PRO A 42 21.87 -4.77 -6.86
CA PRO A 42 23.11 -4.51 -6.13
C PRO A 42 23.02 -3.22 -5.28
N VAL A 43 23.72 -3.19 -4.15
CA VAL A 43 23.70 -2.04 -3.20
C VAL A 43 24.17 -0.75 -3.86
N SER A 44 25.03 -0.84 -4.89
CA SER A 44 25.54 0.30 -5.66
C SER A 44 24.46 1.18 -6.30
N ASN A 45 23.24 0.64 -6.47
CA ASN A 45 22.12 1.39 -7.04
C ASN A 45 21.29 2.15 -5.99
N CYS A 46 21.67 2.05 -4.72
CA CYS A 46 20.93 2.61 -3.60
C CYS A 46 21.71 3.68 -2.83
N LYS A 47 20.97 4.56 -2.15
CA LYS A 47 21.54 5.51 -1.20
C LYS A 47 22.17 4.77 -0.04
N THR A 48 23.37 5.17 0.34
CA THR A 48 24.09 4.64 1.49
C THR A 48 24.28 5.73 2.55
N PRO A 49 24.29 5.40 3.86
CA PRO A 49 24.02 4.07 4.42
C PRO A 49 22.54 3.66 4.26
N LEU A 50 22.27 2.35 4.20
CA LEU A 50 20.91 1.84 4.12
C LEU A 50 20.24 1.94 5.51
N PRO A 51 18.92 2.22 5.58
CA PRO A 51 18.21 2.15 6.84
C PRO A 51 18.25 0.72 7.42
N THR A 52 18.52 0.62 8.72
CA THR A 52 18.59 -0.65 9.45
C THR A 52 17.23 -1.15 9.95
N PHE A 53 16.16 -0.49 9.52
CA PHE A 53 14.77 -0.78 9.86
C PHE A 53 13.93 -0.85 8.57
N PHE A 54 12.74 -1.45 8.66
CA PHE A 54 11.81 -1.45 7.54
C PHE A 54 11.31 -0.04 7.25
N THR A 55 11.41 0.39 5.99
CA THR A 55 10.87 1.68 5.55
C THR A 55 9.51 1.49 4.89
N ILE A 56 8.75 2.57 4.78
CA ILE A 56 7.48 2.56 4.08
C ILE A 56 7.74 2.43 2.57
N HIS A 57 7.01 1.53 1.92
CA HIS A 57 6.84 1.56 0.47
C HIS A 57 5.56 2.33 0.15
N GLY A 58 4.42 1.94 0.74
CA GLY A 58 3.19 2.73 0.65
C GLY A 58 1.94 2.09 1.25
N LEU A 59 0.82 2.80 1.10
CA LEU A 59 -0.50 2.37 1.56
C LEU A 59 -1.42 2.23 0.35
N TRP A 60 -1.73 1.01 -0.05
CA TRP A 60 -2.28 0.74 -1.38
C TRP A 60 -3.73 0.28 -1.33
N PRO A 61 -4.68 1.06 -1.89
CA PRO A 61 -6.02 0.58 -2.21
C PRO A 61 -5.95 -0.72 -3.05
N THR A 62 -6.69 -1.74 -2.64
CA THR A 62 -6.69 -3.07 -3.27
C THR A 62 -8.13 -3.58 -3.43
N PHE A 63 -8.43 -4.14 -4.60
CA PHE A 63 -9.74 -4.74 -4.88
C PHE A 63 -9.97 -6.04 -4.09
N ALA A 64 -11.22 -6.49 -4.01
CA ALA A 64 -11.59 -7.69 -3.25
C ALA A 64 -10.88 -8.97 -3.74
N ASN A 65 -10.57 -9.05 -5.04
CA ASN A 65 -9.82 -10.14 -5.65
C ASN A 65 -8.28 -10.02 -5.48
N ASP A 66 -7.83 -9.16 -4.56
CA ASP A 66 -6.41 -8.91 -4.25
C ASP A 66 -5.58 -8.29 -5.38
N THR A 67 -6.25 -7.74 -6.40
CA THR A 67 -5.59 -6.98 -7.48
C THR A 67 -5.45 -5.50 -7.12
N ALA A 68 -4.37 -4.89 -7.61
CA ALA A 68 -4.10 -3.48 -7.36
C ALA A 68 -5.12 -2.58 -8.08
N VAL A 69 -5.53 -1.50 -7.41
CA VAL A 69 -6.28 -0.42 -8.08
C VAL A 69 -5.35 0.25 -9.09
N PRO A 70 -5.77 0.41 -10.37
CA PRO A 70 -4.96 1.09 -11.36
C PRO A 70 -4.62 2.52 -10.92
N ALA A 71 -3.47 3.03 -11.38
CA ALA A 71 -3.12 4.42 -11.15
C ALA A 71 -4.18 5.38 -11.69
N TYR A 72 -4.31 6.56 -11.09
CA TYR A 72 -5.16 7.60 -11.66
C TYR A 72 -4.63 8.04 -13.02
N GLY A 73 -5.52 8.23 -13.99
CA GLY A 73 -5.12 8.62 -15.33
C GLY A 73 -6.28 8.64 -16.32
N PRO A 74 -6.01 8.79 -17.63
CA PRO A 74 -7.04 8.88 -18.67
C PRO A 74 -8.04 7.71 -18.63
N ASN A 75 -7.53 6.50 -18.33
CA ASN A 75 -8.31 5.26 -18.32
C ASN A 75 -8.86 4.89 -16.93
N ASN A 76 -8.53 5.66 -15.90
CA ASN A 76 -9.02 5.41 -14.53
C ASN A 76 -9.20 6.74 -13.79
N ARG A 77 -10.43 7.25 -13.84
CA ARG A 77 -10.85 8.46 -13.12
C ARG A 77 -11.55 8.08 -11.82
N CYS A 78 -10.86 7.31 -10.98
CA CYS A 78 -11.37 6.78 -9.72
C CYS A 78 -11.89 7.83 -8.73
N ASN A 79 -11.48 9.09 -8.89
CA ASN A 79 -11.95 10.24 -8.14
C ASN A 79 -12.15 11.44 -9.08
N ALA A 80 -13.21 12.21 -8.89
CA ALA A 80 -13.61 13.26 -9.83
C ALA A 80 -12.78 14.55 -9.74
N ASN A 81 -12.27 14.90 -8.55
CA ASN A 81 -11.60 16.17 -8.31
C ASN A 81 -10.26 16.06 -7.54
N PRO A 82 -9.43 15.03 -7.71
CA PRO A 82 -8.33 14.77 -6.78
C PRO A 82 -7.25 15.86 -6.79
N VAL A 83 -6.51 15.95 -5.69
CA VAL A 83 -5.27 16.75 -5.65
C VAL A 83 -4.23 16.10 -6.55
N GLY A 84 -3.70 16.86 -7.51
CA GLY A 84 -2.65 16.38 -8.40
C GLY A 84 -1.34 16.06 -7.67
N PRO A 85 -0.46 15.22 -8.25
CA PRO A 85 0.74 14.73 -7.59
C PRO A 85 1.75 15.82 -7.20
N ASP A 86 1.94 16.84 -8.02
CA ASP A 86 2.86 17.94 -7.72
C ASP A 86 2.32 18.82 -6.56
N ALA A 87 1.02 19.10 -6.56
CA ALA A 87 0.35 19.80 -5.48
C ALA A 87 0.33 18.97 -4.18
N ALA A 88 0.25 17.64 -4.28
CA ALA A 88 0.32 16.76 -3.12
C ALA A 88 1.69 16.86 -2.43
N VAL A 89 2.79 16.78 -3.19
CA VAL A 89 4.15 16.92 -2.64
C VAL A 89 4.36 18.27 -1.96
N ALA A 90 3.85 19.37 -2.54
CA ALA A 90 3.96 20.70 -1.95
C ALA A 90 3.28 20.82 -0.58
N ARG A 91 2.28 19.98 -0.29
CA ARG A 91 1.55 19.97 1.00
C ARG A 91 2.26 19.16 2.10
N LEU A 92 3.36 18.46 1.79
CA LEU A 92 4.03 17.57 2.73
C LEU A 92 5.06 18.25 3.64
N THR A 93 5.34 19.54 3.43
CA THR A 93 6.27 20.34 4.24
C THR A 93 6.10 20.14 5.75
N PRO A 94 4.88 20.12 6.32
CA PRO A 94 4.70 19.95 7.77
C PRO A 94 5.18 18.60 8.35
N ILE A 95 5.34 17.56 7.51
CA ILE A 95 5.72 16.21 7.92
C ILE A 95 6.97 15.69 7.19
N LYS A 96 7.69 16.57 6.49
CA LYS A 96 8.80 16.20 5.61
C LYS A 96 9.89 15.43 6.33
N ASP A 97 10.30 15.84 7.53
CA ASP A 97 11.36 15.16 8.28
C ASP A 97 11.00 13.71 8.63
N ARG A 98 9.73 13.47 8.99
CA ARG A 98 9.22 12.12 9.26
C ARG A 98 9.21 11.27 7.99
N LEU A 99 8.83 11.87 6.86
CA LEU A 99 8.84 11.19 5.56
C LEU A 99 10.27 10.87 5.11
N ASP A 100 11.22 11.80 5.26
CA ASP A 100 12.62 11.56 4.91
C ASP A 100 13.22 10.41 5.71
N GLN A 101 12.84 10.29 6.99
CA GLN A 101 13.32 9.22 7.86
C GLN A 101 12.63 7.87 7.59
N ARG A 102 11.30 7.85 7.42
CA ARG A 102 10.50 6.61 7.42
C ARG A 102 10.04 6.17 6.05
N TRP A 103 9.98 7.06 5.08
CA TRP A 103 9.57 6.81 3.70
C TRP A 103 10.61 7.32 2.67
N PRO A 104 11.91 7.02 2.84
CA PRO A 104 12.92 7.48 1.89
C PRO A 104 12.76 6.80 0.53
N ASN A 105 13.21 7.49 -0.52
CA ASN A 105 13.53 6.84 -1.78
C ASN A 105 14.90 6.17 -1.62
N LEU A 106 14.92 4.83 -1.69
CA LEU A 106 16.15 4.05 -1.54
C LEU A 106 17.09 4.18 -2.75
N LYS A 107 16.61 4.63 -3.92
CA LYS A 107 17.41 4.72 -5.14
C LYS A 107 18.43 5.85 -5.07
N ALA A 108 19.69 5.55 -5.39
CA ALA A 108 20.77 6.54 -5.44
C ALA A 108 20.47 7.67 -6.43
N GLY A 109 20.79 8.91 -6.05
CA GLY A 109 20.64 10.09 -6.92
C GLY A 109 19.20 10.51 -7.21
N VAL A 110 18.20 9.97 -6.50
CA VAL A 110 16.79 10.35 -6.69
C VAL A 110 16.19 10.89 -5.40
N GLU A 111 15.59 12.07 -5.46
CA GLU A 111 14.95 12.71 -4.31
C GLU A 111 13.77 11.90 -3.74
N ASN A 112 13.53 12.05 -2.44
CA ASN A 112 12.42 11.38 -1.77
C ASN A 112 11.06 11.87 -2.29
N SER A 113 10.96 13.16 -2.63
CA SER A 113 9.75 13.78 -3.20
C SER A 113 9.29 13.12 -4.50
N VAL A 114 10.22 12.63 -5.33
CA VAL A 114 9.88 11.88 -6.56
C VAL A 114 9.15 10.58 -6.23
N PHE A 115 9.55 9.91 -5.15
CA PHE A 115 8.90 8.68 -4.70
C PHE A 115 7.54 8.96 -4.06
N TRP A 116 7.42 9.99 -3.21
CA TRP A 116 6.13 10.37 -2.65
C TRP A 116 5.13 10.80 -3.74
N ARG A 117 5.60 11.54 -4.75
CA ARG A 117 4.82 11.89 -5.94
C ARG A 117 4.27 10.64 -6.63
N HIS A 118 5.12 9.62 -6.80
CA HIS A 118 4.75 8.36 -7.42
C HIS A 118 3.71 7.59 -6.59
N GLU A 119 3.92 7.44 -5.30
CA GLU A 119 3.00 6.74 -4.39
C GLU A 119 1.63 7.46 -4.34
N TRP A 120 1.62 8.79 -4.36
CA TRP A 120 0.38 9.55 -4.46
C TRP A 120 -0.33 9.30 -5.79
N GLN A 121 0.38 9.43 -6.92
CA GLN A 121 -0.21 9.24 -8.25
C GLN A 121 -0.82 7.86 -8.45
N ASN A 122 -0.11 6.82 -7.98
CA ASN A 122 -0.50 5.43 -8.23
C ASN A 122 -1.50 4.90 -7.20
N HIS A 123 -1.50 5.43 -5.98
CA HIS A 123 -2.27 4.85 -4.88
C HIS A 123 -3.08 5.89 -4.12
N GLY A 124 -2.44 6.98 -3.68
CA GLY A 124 -3.09 8.01 -2.86
C GLY A 124 -4.29 8.68 -3.53
N ILE A 125 -4.21 8.99 -4.83
CA ILE A 125 -5.33 9.59 -5.57
C ILE A 125 -6.57 8.70 -5.57
N CYS A 126 -6.40 7.38 -5.71
CA CYS A 126 -7.49 6.40 -5.72
C CYS A 126 -7.77 5.79 -4.34
N SER A 127 -7.41 6.50 -3.27
CA SER A 127 -7.73 6.10 -1.89
C SER A 127 -8.98 6.84 -1.38
N ASP A 128 -9.25 6.72 -0.08
CA ASP A 128 -10.27 7.50 0.63
C ASP A 128 -9.81 8.94 0.97
N TYR A 129 -8.62 9.35 0.53
CA TYR A 129 -8.04 10.66 0.83
C TYR A 129 -7.90 11.59 -0.39
N PRO A 130 -8.71 11.52 -1.47
CA PRO A 130 -8.37 12.13 -2.77
C PRO A 130 -8.13 13.66 -2.72
N GLN A 131 -8.63 14.35 -1.69
CA GLN A 131 -8.43 15.79 -1.46
C GLN A 131 -7.38 16.14 -0.40
N ASP A 132 -6.90 15.15 0.34
CA ASP A 132 -6.11 15.34 1.55
C ASP A 132 -4.86 14.46 1.55
N PRO A 133 -3.88 14.78 0.68
CA PRO A 133 -2.61 14.07 0.65
C PRO A 133 -1.86 14.16 1.99
N LEU A 134 -1.96 15.28 2.71
CA LEU A 134 -1.27 15.43 3.99
C LEU A 134 -1.74 14.35 4.98
N SER A 135 -3.05 14.14 5.11
CA SER A 135 -3.58 13.07 5.94
C SER A 135 -3.19 11.69 5.43
N TYR A 136 -3.27 11.39 4.12
CA TYR A 136 -2.82 10.11 3.56
C TYR A 136 -1.38 9.75 3.98
N PHE A 137 -0.45 10.68 3.83
CA PHE A 137 0.96 10.46 4.18
C PHE A 137 1.16 10.39 5.70
N ASN A 138 0.52 11.28 6.47
CA ASN A 138 0.63 11.29 7.93
C ASN A 138 0.05 10.02 8.57
N ASP A 139 -1.09 9.56 8.07
CA ASP A 139 -1.76 8.34 8.54
C ASP A 139 -0.95 7.09 8.19
N THR A 140 -0.36 7.04 6.99
CA THR A 140 0.56 5.95 6.63
C THR A 140 1.79 5.93 7.53
N LEU A 141 2.37 7.08 7.86
CA LEU A 141 3.46 7.19 8.84
C LEU A 141 3.04 6.68 10.23
N ASN A 142 1.85 7.06 10.71
CA ASN A 142 1.33 6.64 12.00
C ASN A 142 1.10 5.12 12.05
N LEU A 143 0.55 4.54 10.99
CA LEU A 143 0.41 3.09 10.85
C LEU A 143 1.78 2.40 10.86
N ALA A 144 2.72 2.83 10.03
CA ALA A 144 4.03 2.20 9.89
C ALA A 144 4.92 2.30 11.15
N THR A 145 4.72 3.33 11.97
CA THR A 145 5.46 3.53 13.23
C THR A 145 4.75 2.94 14.45
N SER A 146 3.54 2.42 14.28
CA SER A 146 2.80 1.74 15.34
C SER A 146 3.43 0.39 15.66
N THR A 147 3.49 0.05 16.96
CA THR A 147 3.95 -1.28 17.41
C THR A 147 3.08 -2.42 16.89
N LYS A 148 1.83 -2.14 16.47
CA LYS A 148 0.91 -3.12 15.90
C LYS A 148 1.37 -3.64 14.53
N PHE A 149 2.08 -2.82 13.77
CA PHE A 149 2.51 -3.13 12.40
C PHE A 149 4.03 -3.15 12.26
N ASP A 150 4.75 -3.36 13.38
CA ASP A 150 6.20 -3.52 13.42
C ASP A 150 6.60 -4.88 12.78
N PRO A 151 7.32 -4.89 11.65
CA PRO A 151 7.73 -6.12 10.98
C PRO A 151 8.58 -7.05 11.84
N PHE A 152 9.48 -6.53 12.69
CA PHE A 152 10.34 -7.38 13.51
C PHE A 152 9.53 -8.14 14.55
N LYS A 153 8.58 -7.44 15.19
CA LYS A 153 7.63 -8.07 16.13
C LYS A 153 6.68 -9.03 15.43
N ALA A 154 6.14 -8.64 14.28
CA ALA A 154 5.23 -9.47 13.52
C ALA A 154 5.89 -10.77 13.05
N LEU A 155 7.08 -10.68 12.45
CA LEU A 155 7.84 -11.85 11.97
C LEU A 155 8.40 -12.69 13.12
N GLY A 156 8.58 -12.12 14.31
CA GLY A 156 9.08 -12.82 15.49
C GLY A 156 10.54 -13.30 15.36
N VAL A 157 11.28 -12.77 14.39
CA VAL A 157 12.68 -13.10 14.10
C VAL A 157 13.47 -11.83 13.77
N GLN A 158 14.77 -11.90 13.97
CA GLN A 158 15.70 -10.83 13.59
C GLN A 158 16.42 -11.17 12.29
N PRO A 159 16.99 -10.17 11.59
CA PRO A 159 17.88 -10.43 10.48
C PRO A 159 19.00 -11.42 10.85
N SER A 160 19.30 -12.37 9.96
CA SER A 160 20.24 -13.46 10.20
C SER A 160 20.92 -13.90 8.90
N ASN A 161 22.10 -14.51 9.03
CA ASN A 161 22.79 -15.17 7.92
C ASN A 161 22.16 -16.52 7.54
N THR A 162 21.32 -17.09 8.41
CA THR A 162 20.55 -18.31 8.13
C THR A 162 19.17 -17.94 7.57
N PRO A 163 18.74 -18.54 6.45
CA PRO A 163 17.41 -18.28 5.91
C PRO A 163 16.31 -18.89 6.78
N TYR A 164 15.13 -18.30 6.72
CA TYR A 164 13.94 -18.77 7.42
C TYR A 164 12.99 -19.47 6.44
N LEU A 165 12.33 -20.54 6.88
CA LEU A 165 11.23 -21.11 6.10
C LEU A 165 10.09 -20.09 6.01
N LEU A 166 9.59 -19.85 4.79
CA LEU A 166 8.55 -18.86 4.54
C LEU A 166 7.27 -19.14 5.35
N ASN A 167 6.86 -20.41 5.47
CA ASN A 167 5.71 -20.77 6.29
C ASN A 167 5.90 -20.35 7.76
N THR A 168 7.09 -20.51 8.34
CA THR A 168 7.37 -20.06 9.71
C THR A 168 7.14 -18.56 9.86
N LEU A 169 7.59 -17.74 8.90
CA LEU A 169 7.37 -16.29 8.92
C LEU A 169 5.86 -15.96 8.85
N LEU A 170 5.11 -16.63 7.97
CA LEU A 170 3.66 -16.44 7.85
C LEU A 170 2.91 -16.83 9.13
N GLN A 171 3.27 -17.96 9.75
CA GLN A 171 2.66 -18.42 10.99
C GLN A 171 2.98 -17.49 12.17
N ASN A 172 4.20 -16.98 12.26
CA ASN A 172 4.58 -16.01 13.28
C ASN A 172 3.75 -14.74 13.18
N VAL A 173 3.57 -14.21 11.97
CA VAL A 173 2.75 -13.00 11.78
C VAL A 173 1.29 -13.26 12.13
N TYR A 174 0.73 -14.41 11.72
CA TYR A 174 -0.63 -14.77 12.12
C TYR A 174 -0.78 -14.84 13.65
N LYS A 175 0.16 -15.48 14.34
CA LYS A 175 0.17 -15.58 15.80
C LYS A 175 0.30 -14.22 16.49
N ASN A 176 1.19 -13.35 16.01
CA ASN A 176 1.55 -12.09 16.68
C ASN A 176 0.62 -10.93 16.34
N VAL A 177 -0.04 -10.97 15.17
CA VAL A 177 -0.88 -9.87 14.65
C VAL A 177 -2.36 -10.28 14.56
N GLY A 178 -2.66 -11.58 14.53
CA GLY A 178 -4.03 -12.11 14.39
C GLY A 178 -4.50 -12.23 12.94
N ALA A 179 -3.61 -12.03 11.97
CA ALA A 179 -3.94 -12.06 10.54
C ALA A 179 -2.73 -12.46 9.69
N TYR A 180 -2.96 -13.16 8.58
CA TYR A 180 -1.89 -13.47 7.63
C TYR A 180 -1.47 -12.22 6.85
N PRO A 181 -0.16 -11.96 6.68
CA PRO A 181 0.34 -10.89 5.83
C PRO A 181 0.41 -11.37 4.38
N GLN A 182 0.84 -10.48 3.49
CA GLN A 182 1.47 -10.85 2.22
C GLN A 182 2.99 -10.61 2.32
N ILE A 183 3.79 -11.66 2.18
CA ILE A 183 5.26 -11.57 2.14
C ILE A 183 5.73 -11.58 0.70
N SER A 184 6.51 -10.57 0.31
CA SER A 184 7.12 -10.49 -1.02
C SER A 184 8.63 -10.70 -0.96
N CYS A 185 9.16 -11.42 -1.95
CA CYS A 185 10.59 -11.72 -2.03
C CYS A 185 11.20 -11.22 -3.35
N SER A 186 12.46 -10.80 -3.30
CA SER A 186 13.31 -10.65 -4.48
C SER A 186 14.08 -11.94 -4.73
N GLN A 187 14.13 -12.39 -5.98
CA GLN A 187 14.96 -13.52 -6.38
C GLN A 187 16.29 -13.00 -6.94
N ARG A 188 17.42 -13.50 -6.42
CA ARG A 188 18.77 -13.16 -6.90
C ARG A 188 19.33 -14.24 -7.83
N SER A 189 20.48 -13.97 -8.44
CA SER A 189 21.24 -14.94 -9.22
C SER A 189 21.44 -16.23 -8.42
N GLY A 190 21.19 -17.38 -9.04
CA GLY A 190 21.20 -18.69 -8.37
C GLY A 190 19.87 -19.08 -7.70
N GLY A 191 18.83 -18.25 -7.79
CA GLY A 191 17.47 -18.60 -7.34
C GLY A 191 17.19 -18.35 -5.86
N ALA A 192 18.17 -17.86 -5.10
CA ALA A 192 17.99 -17.51 -3.69
C ALA A 192 16.94 -16.40 -3.50
N LEU A 193 16.05 -16.59 -2.53
CA LEU A 193 14.95 -15.68 -2.21
C LEU A 193 15.32 -14.79 -1.02
N TYR A 194 15.08 -13.49 -1.14
CA TYR A 194 15.36 -12.50 -0.12
C TYR A 194 14.07 -11.79 0.29
N LEU A 195 13.81 -11.68 1.59
CA LEU A 195 12.64 -10.97 2.13
C LEU A 195 12.69 -9.52 1.69
N ARG A 196 11.81 -9.12 0.78
CA ARG A 196 11.78 -7.76 0.21
C ARG A 196 10.75 -6.90 0.94
N GLU A 197 9.52 -7.37 1.07
CA GLU A 197 8.45 -6.63 1.74
C GLU A 197 7.61 -7.54 2.62
N ILE A 198 7.07 -6.95 3.69
CA ILE A 198 5.89 -7.45 4.38
C ILE A 198 4.76 -6.46 4.16
N ARG A 199 3.56 -6.98 3.85
CA ARG A 199 2.37 -6.18 3.64
C ARG A 199 1.28 -6.61 4.61
N PHE A 200 0.78 -5.67 5.40
CA PHE A 200 -0.38 -5.88 6.27
C PHE A 200 -1.64 -5.45 5.53
N CYS A 201 -2.66 -6.32 5.51
CA CYS A 201 -3.94 -5.97 4.92
C CYS A 201 -4.86 -5.35 5.98
N LEU A 202 -5.43 -4.19 5.65
CA LEU A 202 -6.20 -3.36 6.57
C LEU A 202 -7.60 -3.16 6.01
N THR A 203 -8.61 -3.55 6.76
CA THR A 203 -10.02 -3.42 6.35
C THR A 203 -10.34 -1.97 6.06
N ARG A 204 -10.92 -1.72 4.88
CA ARG A 204 -11.43 -0.39 4.53
C ARG A 204 -12.66 -0.12 5.39
N THR A 205 -12.61 0.96 6.16
CA THR A 205 -13.76 1.44 6.95
C THR A 205 -13.96 2.92 6.68
N LYS A 206 -15.07 3.49 7.16
CA LYS A 206 -15.28 4.95 7.11
C LYS A 206 -14.34 5.74 8.05
N LYS A 207 -13.56 5.07 8.89
CA LYS A 207 -12.58 5.68 9.79
C LYS A 207 -11.19 5.62 9.17
N THR A 208 -10.53 6.76 9.14
CA THR A 208 -9.12 6.93 8.76
C THR A 208 -8.27 7.17 10.02
N PRO A 209 -7.06 6.59 10.12
CA PRO A 209 -6.47 5.59 9.24
C PRO A 209 -7.17 4.21 9.28
N PRO A 210 -7.13 3.42 8.19
CA PRO A 210 -7.60 2.04 8.19
C PRO A 210 -6.67 1.18 9.07
N SER A 211 -7.05 0.93 10.32
CA SER A 211 -6.17 0.30 11.33
C SER A 211 -6.63 -1.08 11.80
N VAL A 212 -7.79 -1.54 11.30
CA VAL A 212 -8.32 -2.89 11.58
C VAL A 212 -7.61 -3.87 10.65
N VAL A 213 -6.92 -4.85 11.21
CA VAL A 213 -6.18 -5.84 10.41
C VAL A 213 -7.13 -6.92 9.91
N GLN A 214 -6.87 -7.41 8.70
CA GLN A 214 -7.47 -8.60 8.14
C GLN A 214 -6.41 -9.48 7.48
N SER A 215 -6.69 -10.77 7.29
CA SER A 215 -5.79 -11.63 6.53
C SER A 215 -5.74 -11.18 5.07
N CYS A 216 -4.53 -11.07 4.52
CA CYS A 216 -4.35 -10.85 3.09
C CYS A 216 -4.87 -12.08 2.30
N PRO A 217 -5.65 -11.89 1.22
CA PRO A 217 -6.15 -13.00 0.43
C PRO A 217 -5.02 -13.85 -0.16
N THR A 218 -4.00 -13.20 -0.74
CA THR A 218 -2.77 -13.88 -1.18
C THR A 218 -1.64 -13.64 -0.20
N ARG A 219 -1.06 -14.70 0.34
CA ARG A 219 -0.04 -14.63 1.41
C ARG A 219 1.38 -14.41 0.92
N VAL A 220 1.63 -14.61 -0.36
CA VAL A 220 2.98 -14.52 -0.96
C VAL A 220 2.94 -13.72 -2.26
N ALA A 221 4.05 -13.07 -2.60
CA ALA A 221 4.20 -12.31 -3.84
C ALA A 221 5.67 -12.23 -4.31
N GLY A 222 5.87 -11.74 -5.54
CA GLY A 222 7.20 -11.58 -6.13
C GLY A 222 7.85 -12.95 -6.40
N GLY A 223 9.09 -13.14 -5.94
CA GLY A 223 9.81 -14.40 -6.09
C GLY A 223 9.33 -15.52 -5.15
N CYS A 224 8.63 -15.19 -4.07
CA CYS A 224 8.10 -16.18 -3.14
C CYS A 224 6.84 -16.84 -3.73
N LYS A 225 6.81 -18.17 -3.74
CA LYS A 225 5.76 -18.99 -4.37
C LYS A 225 5.18 -20.03 -3.43
N ASP A 226 6.03 -20.87 -2.83
CA ASP A 226 5.58 -22.00 -2.00
C ASP A 226 6.07 -21.82 -0.55
N PRO A 227 5.16 -21.49 0.39
CA PRO A 227 5.50 -21.35 1.81
C PRO A 227 6.19 -22.56 2.44
N LEU A 228 5.90 -23.78 1.96
CA LEU A 228 6.37 -25.01 2.58
C LEU A 228 7.79 -25.37 2.17
N THR A 229 8.30 -24.80 1.08
CA THR A 229 9.63 -25.15 0.53
C THR A 229 10.55 -23.94 0.35
N ASN A 230 10.00 -22.72 0.28
CA ASN A 230 10.80 -21.51 0.09
C ASN A 230 11.54 -21.14 1.38
N ASN A 231 12.88 -21.21 1.33
CA ASN A 231 13.77 -20.63 2.32
C ASN A 231 14.10 -19.19 1.92
N VAL A 232 13.84 -18.25 2.84
CA VAL A 232 13.92 -16.81 2.59
C VAL A 232 15.03 -16.21 3.43
N HIS A 233 16.01 -15.60 2.76
CA HIS A 233 17.06 -14.83 3.39
C HIS A 233 16.51 -13.51 3.91
N PHE A 234 16.78 -13.23 5.19
CA PHE A 234 16.50 -11.95 5.82
C PHE A 234 17.82 -11.42 6.39
N PRO A 235 18.70 -10.85 5.52
CA PRO A 235 20.07 -10.53 5.90
C PRO A 235 20.14 -9.34 6.86
N PRO A 236 21.12 -9.30 7.78
CA PRO A 236 21.44 -8.15 8.61
C PRO A 236 21.61 -6.87 7.79
N ALA A 237 21.36 -5.72 8.40
CA ALA A 237 21.68 -4.44 7.77
C ALA A 237 23.20 -4.31 7.64
N ASN A 238 23.66 -3.89 6.46
CA ASN A 238 25.07 -3.64 6.15
C ASN A 238 25.41 -2.17 6.35
#